data_AF-A0A964QU07-F1
#
_entry.id   AF-A0A964QU07-F1
#
_cell.length_a   1.000
_cell.length_b   1.000
_cell.length_c   1.000
_cell.angle_alpha   90.00
_cell.angle_beta   90.00
_cell.angle_gamma   90.00
#
_symmetry.space_group_name_H-M   'P 1'
#
loop_
_entity.id
_entity.type
_entity.pdbx_description
1 polymer ?
#
loop_
_entity_poly.entity_id
_entity_poly.type
_entity_poly.pdbx_seq_one_letter_code
_entity_poly.pdbx_strand_id
1 'polypeptide(L)'
;MNYEDLVLKNKIMMRVRFIYGLKSLPRVFVPKLAVLMSLVAVSSFFVSMPHVLQNMPSLFEIQNFTYFIVSALLNTKLAIQIAFLGTLTVVGFMLRDIKNVILTGALRGLSA
;
A
#
# COMPACT_ATOMS: atom_id res chain seq x y z
N MET A 1 6.97 -43.16 -13.44
CA MET A 1 7.43 -41.77 -13.19
C MET A 1 7.85 -41.73 -11.72
N ASN A 2 9.10 -41.40 -11.43
CA ASN A 2 9.68 -41.60 -10.10
C ASN A 2 9.16 -40.54 -9.11
N TYR A 3 8.90 -40.91 -7.86
CA TYR A 3 8.32 -40.01 -6.86
C TYR A 3 9.26 -38.83 -6.54
N GLU A 4 10.58 -39.09 -6.57
CA GLU A 4 11.61 -38.07 -6.37
C GLU A 4 11.59 -36.99 -7.45
N ASP A 5 11.29 -37.35 -8.71
CA ASP A 5 11.19 -36.39 -9.81
C ASP A 5 10.01 -35.43 -9.64
N LEU A 6 8.90 -35.92 -9.07
CA LEU A 6 7.71 -35.10 -8.78
C LEU A 6 7.98 -34.08 -7.67
N VAL A 7 8.68 -34.48 -6.61
CA VAL A 7 9.05 -33.59 -5.49
C VAL A 7 9.99 -32.49 -5.98
N LEU A 8 11.01 -32.86 -6.78
CA LEU A 8 11.96 -31.90 -7.34
C LEU A 8 11.27 -30.91 -8.29
N LYS A 9 10.42 -31.42 -9.19
CA LYS A 9 9.63 -30.60 -10.12
C LYS A 9 8.72 -29.62 -9.37
N ASN A 10 8.08 -30.05 -8.29
CA ASN A 10 7.21 -29.18 -7.50
C ASN A 10 7.99 -28.05 -6.82
N LYS A 11 9.17 -28.36 -6.27
CA LYS A 11 10.06 -27.37 -5.65
C LYS A 11 10.56 -26.32 -6.65
N ILE A 12 10.90 -26.74 -7.87
CA ILE A 12 11.30 -25.85 -8.97
C ILE A 12 10.11 -25.00 -9.43
N MET A 13 8.95 -25.61 -9.65
CA MET A 13 7.74 -24.88 -10.05
C MET A 13 7.32 -23.82 -9.02
N MET A 14 7.45 -24.10 -7.72
CA MET A 14 7.19 -23.10 -6.68
C MET A 14 8.10 -21.88 -6.81
N ARG A 15 9.40 -22.07 -7.03
CA ARG A 15 10.35 -20.97 -7.21
C ARG A 15 10.08 -20.16 -8.47
N VAL A 16 9.77 -20.83 -9.58
CA VAL A 16 9.44 -20.15 -10.84
C VAL A 16 8.16 -19.31 -10.69
N ARG A 17 7.12 -19.85 -10.03
CA ARG A 17 5.88 -19.11 -9.74
C ARG A 17 6.14 -17.91 -8.83
N PHE A 18 6.99 -18.06 -7.82
CA PHE A 18 7.38 -16.95 -6.93
C PHE A 18 8.07 -15.82 -7.71
N ILE A 19 9.05 -16.15 -8.55
CA ILE A 19 9.77 -15.16 -9.37
C ILE A 19 8.83 -14.47 -10.37
N TYR A 20 7.94 -15.22 -11.02
CA TYR A 20 6.96 -14.65 -11.96
C TYR A 20 5.95 -13.74 -11.26
N GLY A 21 5.48 -14.11 -10.07
CA GLY A 21 4.59 -13.28 -9.25
C GLY A 21 5.28 -12.02 -8.74
N LEU A 22 6.55 -12.12 -8.34
CA LEU A 22 7.36 -10.97 -7.93
C LEU A 22 7.63 -10.01 -9.10
N LYS A 23 7.78 -10.54 -10.32
CA LYS A 23 7.98 -9.74 -11.54
C LYS A 23 6.71 -9.01 -12.01
N SER A 24 5.52 -9.46 -11.62
CA SER A 24 4.25 -8.80 -11.99
C SER A 24 3.80 -7.72 -11.00
N LEU A 25 4.28 -7.78 -9.76
CA LEU A 25 4.02 -6.80 -8.68
C LEU A 25 4.32 -5.34 -9.09
N PRO A 26 5.49 -5.01 -9.69
CA PRO A 26 5.83 -3.63 -10.04
C PRO A 26 4.82 -2.96 -10.96
N ARG A 27 4.24 -3.70 -11.92
CA ARG A 27 3.30 -3.15 -12.91
C ARG A 27 2.04 -2.55 -12.26
N VAL A 28 1.62 -3.11 -11.12
CA VAL A 28 0.39 -2.70 -10.43
C VAL A 28 0.67 -1.65 -9.36
N PHE A 29 1.81 -1.75 -8.67
CA PHE A 29 2.15 -0.88 -7.53
C PHE A 29 2.88 0.41 -7.92
N VAL A 30 3.78 0.36 -8.92
CA VAL A 30 4.57 1.54 -9.34
C VAL A 30 3.71 2.75 -9.74
N PRO A 31 2.65 2.63 -10.57
CA PRO A 31 1.83 3.80 -10.91
C PRO A 31 1.09 4.37 -9.69
N LYS A 32 0.64 3.52 -8.75
CA LYS A 32 -0.06 3.96 -7.54
C LYS A 32 0.89 4.68 -6.57
N LEU A 33 2.11 4.19 -6.44
CA LEU A 33 3.17 4.85 -5.68
C LEU A 33 3.54 6.20 -6.30
N ALA A 34 3.62 6.29 -7.62
CA ALA A 34 3.88 7.56 -8.31
C ALA A 34 2.78 8.61 -8.01
N VAL A 35 1.50 8.18 -7.99
CA VAL A 35 0.37 9.06 -7.61
C VAL A 35 0.44 9.47 -6.14
N LEU A 36 0.81 8.56 -5.22
CA LEU A 36 1.01 8.92 -3.81
C LEU A 36 2.12 9.96 -3.65
N MET A 37 3.26 9.74 -4.32
CA MET A 37 4.39 10.67 -4.26
C MET A 37 4.03 12.05 -4.81
N SER A 38 3.23 12.12 -5.88
CA SER A 38 2.77 13.41 -6.41
C SER A 38 1.83 14.14 -5.44
N LEU A 39 0.93 13.43 -4.76
CA LEU A 39 0.06 14.03 -3.73
C LEU A 39 0.85 14.56 -2.53
N VAL A 40 1.87 13.83 -2.09
CA VAL A 40 2.78 14.29 -1.02
C VAL A 40 3.55 15.54 -1.46
N ALA A 41 4.09 15.54 -2.68
CA ALA A 41 4.80 16.69 -3.23
C ALA A 41 3.89 17.94 -3.30
N VAL A 42 2.65 17.80 -3.80
CA VAL A 42 1.68 18.90 -3.82
C VAL A 42 1.38 19.40 -2.41
N SER A 43 1.19 18.51 -1.45
CA SER A 43 0.88 18.85 -0.05
C SER A 43 2.03 19.62 0.62
N SER A 44 3.28 19.34 0.26
CA SER A 44 4.47 20.01 0.82
C SER A 44 4.54 21.51 0.52
N PHE A 45 3.86 21.99 -0.53
CA PHE A 45 3.77 23.43 -0.82
C PHE A 45 2.81 24.18 0.11
N PHE A 46 1.85 23.48 0.72
CA PHE A 46 0.83 24.08 1.57
C PHE A 46 1.07 23.85 3.06
N VAL A 47 1.79 22.78 3.40
CA VAL A 47 2.01 22.36 4.80
C VAL A 47 3.47 22.02 5.02
N SER A 48 4.05 22.58 6.08
CA SER A 48 5.40 22.22 6.52
C SER A 48 5.39 20.85 7.20
N MET A 49 5.93 19.84 6.50
CA MET A 49 6.03 18.46 7.02
C MET A 49 6.81 18.35 8.34
N PRO A 50 7.94 19.06 8.56
CA PRO A 50 8.64 19.03 9.84
C PRO A 50 7.76 19.49 11.01
N HIS A 51 6.96 20.54 10.83
CA HIS A 51 6.07 21.02 11.89
C HIS A 51 4.92 20.05 12.16
N VAL A 52 4.39 19.39 11.12
CA VAL A 52 3.36 18.35 11.31
C VAL A 52 3.93 17.19 12.12
N LEU A 53 5.12 16.69 11.76
CA LEU A 53 5.74 15.55 12.43
C LEU A 53 6.13 15.85 13.88
N GLN A 54 6.59 17.06 14.17
CA GLN A 54 6.94 17.47 15.53
C GLN A 54 5.73 17.62 16.46
N ASN A 55 4.57 17.99 15.89
CA ASN A 55 3.33 18.18 16.65
C ASN A 55 2.39 16.97 16.56
N MET A 56 2.78 15.91 15.85
CA MET A 56 1.94 14.73 15.69
C MET A 56 1.95 13.93 17.01
N PRO A 57 0.78 13.67 17.61
CA PRO A 57 0.69 12.81 18.78
C PRO A 57 1.04 11.35 18.40
N SER A 58 1.40 10.57 19.42
CA SER A 58 1.72 9.14 19.24
C SER A 58 0.58 8.39 18.54
N LEU A 59 0.93 7.51 17.60
CA LEU A 59 -0.04 6.65 16.90
C LEU A 59 -0.80 5.71 17.85
N PHE A 60 -0.27 5.47 19.05
CA PHE A 60 -0.90 4.64 20.06
C PHE A 60 -1.90 5.40 20.93
N GLU A 61 -1.89 6.73 20.89
CA GLU A 61 -2.85 7.60 21.60
C GLU A 61 -4.04 7.93 20.69
N ILE A 62 -4.92 6.94 20.50
CA ILE A 62 -6.02 6.97 19.52
C ILE A 62 -6.87 8.25 19.66
N GLN A 63 -7.20 8.68 20.88
CA GLN A 63 -8.02 9.87 21.11
C GLN A 63 -7.30 11.16 20.68
N ASN A 64 -6.04 11.34 21.07
CA ASN A 64 -5.26 12.53 20.71
C ASN A 64 -4.96 12.55 19.20
N PHE A 65 -4.69 11.39 18.62
CA PHE A 65 -4.45 11.22 17.19
C PHE A 65 -5.68 11.54 16.34
N THR A 66 -6.85 11.07 16.74
CA THR A 66 -8.12 11.39 16.06
C THR A 66 -8.45 12.87 16.18
N TYR A 67 -8.28 13.46 17.37
CA TYR A 67 -8.47 14.90 17.56
C TYR A 67 -7.52 15.73 16.68
N PHE A 68 -6.25 15.33 16.60
CA PHE A 68 -5.26 15.95 15.72
C PHE A 68 -5.67 15.88 14.24
N ILE A 69 -6.08 14.71 13.74
CA ILE A 69 -6.53 14.54 12.35
C ILE A 69 -7.73 15.42 12.04
N VAL A 70 -8.76 15.38 12.89
CA VAL A 70 -9.99 16.16 12.67
C VAL A 70 -9.69 17.65 12.70
N SER A 71 -8.90 18.10 13.69
CA SER A 71 -8.50 19.49 13.81
C SER A 71 -7.65 19.94 12.61
N ALA A 72 -6.71 19.10 12.15
CA ALA A 72 -5.91 19.38 10.96
C ALA A 72 -6.78 19.47 9.69
N LEU A 73 -7.77 18.58 9.52
CA LEU A 73 -8.66 18.62 8.36
C LEU A 73 -9.56 19.85 8.34
N LEU A 74 -10.13 20.23 9.48
CA LEU A 74 -11.03 21.37 9.58
C LEU A 74 -10.31 22.71 9.38
N ASN A 75 -9.04 22.80 9.78
CA ASN A 75 -8.26 24.02 9.72
C ASN A 75 -7.32 24.12 8.50
N THR A 76 -7.34 23.13 7.60
CA THR A 76 -6.53 23.16 6.37
C THR A 76 -7.31 23.63 5.15
N LYS A 77 -6.59 24.09 4.13
CA LYS A 77 -7.17 24.53 2.85
C LYS A 77 -7.84 23.37 2.13
N LEU A 78 -8.87 23.67 1.34
CA LEU A 78 -9.62 22.71 0.52
C LEU A 78 -8.70 21.87 -0.39
N ALA A 79 -7.60 22.45 -0.89
CA ALA A 79 -6.60 21.70 -1.67
C ALA A 79 -5.96 20.53 -0.89
N ILE A 80 -5.66 20.72 0.40
CA ILE A 80 -5.10 19.67 1.27
C ILE A 80 -6.17 18.62 1.58
N GLN A 81 -7.42 19.03 1.79
CA GLN A 81 -8.53 18.09 2.01
C GLN A 81 -8.74 17.18 0.80
N ILE A 82 -8.69 17.73 -0.42
CA ILE A 82 -8.74 16.94 -1.67
C ILE A 82 -7.54 15.99 -1.75
N ALA A 83 -6.32 16.49 -1.46
CA ALA A 83 -5.13 15.65 -1.49
C ALA A 83 -5.20 14.51 -0.46
N PHE A 84 -5.75 14.77 0.72
CA PHE A 84 -5.97 13.77 1.77
C PHE A 84 -6.98 12.70 1.32
N LEU A 85 -8.12 13.09 0.75
CA LEU A 85 -9.11 12.15 0.19
C LEU A 85 -8.53 11.31 -0.96
N GLY A 86 -7.74 11.95 -1.85
CA GLY A 86 -7.03 11.25 -2.91
C GLY A 86 -6.04 10.22 -2.36
N THR A 87 -5.31 10.59 -1.31
CA THR A 87 -4.37 9.69 -0.63
C THR A 87 -5.10 8.47 -0.04
N LEU A 88 -6.21 8.68 0.68
CA LEU A 88 -7.03 7.59 1.22
C LEU A 88 -7.55 6.66 0.13
N THR A 89 -7.98 7.22 -1.00
CA THR A 89 -8.50 6.44 -2.13
C THR A 89 -7.41 5.56 -2.74
N VAL A 90 -6.21 6.10 -2.96
CA VAL A 90 -5.09 5.33 -3.52
C VAL A 90 -4.63 4.26 -2.54
N VAL A 91 -4.52 4.57 -1.24
CA VAL A 91 -4.21 3.58 -0.19
C VAL A 91 -5.25 2.46 -0.18
N GLY A 92 -6.55 2.79 -0.23
CA GLY A 92 -7.63 1.79 -0.32
C GLY A 92 -7.50 0.89 -1.55
N PHE A 93 -7.15 1.45 -2.71
CA PHE A 93 -6.88 0.66 -3.91
C PHE A 93 -5.61 -0.18 -3.82
N MET A 94 -4.58 0.26 -3.10
CA MET A 94 -3.39 -0.56 -2.86
C MET A 94 -3.71 -1.73 -1.92
N LEU A 95 -4.48 -1.50 -0.85
CA LEU A 95 -4.93 -2.56 0.06
C LEU A 95 -5.80 -3.58 -0.66
N ARG A 96 -6.70 -3.14 -1.55
CA ARG A 96 -7.49 -4.02 -2.40
C ARG A 96 -6.61 -4.88 -3.31
N ASP A 97 -5.58 -4.30 -3.91
CA ASP A 97 -4.65 -5.05 -4.75
C ASP A 97 -3.81 -6.04 -3.97
N ILE A 98 -3.32 -5.66 -2.78
CA ILE A 98 -2.62 -6.57 -1.87
C ILE A 98 -3.52 -7.75 -1.55
N LYS A 99 -4.78 -7.50 -1.15
CA LYS A 99 -5.77 -8.55 -0.90
C LYS A 99 -5.96 -9.44 -2.12
N ASN A 100 -6.09 -8.87 -3.32
CA ASN A 100 -6.28 -9.64 -4.55
C ASN A 100 -5.05 -10.48 -4.91
N VAL A 101 -3.84 -9.94 -4.73
CA VAL A 101 -2.58 -10.66 -4.96
C VAL A 101 -2.44 -11.82 -3.98
N ILE A 102 -2.73 -11.60 -2.70
CA ILE A 102 -2.70 -12.64 -1.66
C ILE A 102 -3.75 -13.72 -1.97
N LEU A 103 -5.00 -13.33 -2.27
CA LEU A 103 -6.09 -14.25 -2.57
C LEU A 103 -5.80 -15.08 -3.83
N THR A 104 -5.27 -14.45 -4.89
CA THR A 104 -4.90 -15.13 -6.14
C THR A 104 -3.70 -16.07 -5.93
N GLY A 105 -2.74 -15.67 -5.08
CA GLY A 105 -1.63 -16.53 -4.67
C GLY A 105 -2.10 -17.76 -3.88
N ALA A 106 -3.03 -17.56 -2.94
CA ALA A 106 -3.61 -18.62 -2.12
C ALA A 106 -4.46 -19.60 -2.94
N LEU A 107 -5.33 -19.11 -3.83
CA LEU A 107 -6.18 -19.94 -4.69
C LEU A 107 -5.37 -20.78 -5.69
N ARG A 108 -4.27 -20.23 -6.22
CA ARG A 108 -3.35 -20.97 -7.11
C ARG A 108 -2.47 -21.99 -6.38
N GLY A 109 -2.36 -21.89 -5.05
CA GLY A 109 -1.71 -22.87 -4.20
C GLY A 109 -2.62 -24.03 -3.80
N LEU A 110 -3.95 -23.84 -3.83
CA LEU A 110 -4.95 -24.85 -3.50
C LEU A 110 -5.48 -25.64 -4.70
N SER A 111 -5.32 -25.13 -5.93
CA SER A 111 -5.84 -25.76 -7.16
C SER A 111 -4.83 -26.65 -7.90
N ALA A 112 -3.72 -27.05 -7.26
CA ALA A 112 -2.65 -27.88 -7.83
C ALA A 112 -2.20 -28.93 -6.83
#